data_AF-A0A8C6YC34-F1
#
_entry.id   AF-A0A8C6YC34-F1
#
_cell.length_a   1.000
_cell.length_b   1.000
_cell.length_c   1.000
_cell.angle_alpha   90.00
_cell.angle_beta   90.00
_cell.angle_gamma   90.00
#
_symmetry.space_group_name_H-M   'P 1'
#
loop_
_entity.id
_entity.type
_entity.pdbx_description
1 polymer ?
#
loop_
_entity_poly.entity_id
_entity_poly.type
_entity_poly.pdbx_seq_one_letter_code
_entity_poly.pdbx_strand_id
1 'polypeptide(L)'
;MDGLTSTPRTPLAGCLRNSGSRSPPIFTLPRVSNPTAKQPGGLAGCCTPPPAQPGKDPGKEAARTSPAANAEFLRQLLALRKIFFPRLVSAESGWLCLHSVALVSRTFLSIYVAGLDGQIVKSIVERRPRSFACKLLKWLLVAIPATFVNSAIRYLECKLALACRTRLVDHAYLTYFDHQTYYKVTNMDGRLANPDQSLTEDITLFSQSVAHLYSNLTKPILDVGLTSYTLIRTAQARGASPVGPTLLAGLVVYTTAKVLRACSPKFGQLVAEEAHRKGYLRYLHSRIIANGEEIAFYRGHKVEKNQLQKSYKALEEQMNVILSKRLWYIMLEQFLMKYIWSSSGLIMVAVPIITATAFADGDLENGQKQAMVSERTETFTTSRNLLVSGADAIERIMSSYKEVAELAGYTARVYNMFSVFDEVKRGIYKMSELTPERESNSKKRNKAKQCINGPLEIKGKVIDIDHGIICENVPIITPNGDVVVSKLNFKVRCYAGIF
;
A
#
# COMPACT_ATOMS: atom_id res chain seq x y z
N MET A 1 44.68 24.23 9.19
CA MET A 1 44.04 25.55 9.26
C MET A 1 42.57 25.38 8.87
N ASP A 2 41.78 25.13 9.90
CA ASP A 2 40.41 25.56 10.20
C ASP A 2 39.23 25.34 9.23
N GLY A 3 38.23 24.63 9.78
CA GLY A 3 36.78 24.86 9.62
C GLY A 3 36.08 23.98 8.58
N LEU A 4 34.92 23.35 8.81
CA LEU A 4 34.03 23.24 9.96
C LEU A 4 33.01 22.14 9.59
N THR A 5 32.98 21.02 10.33
CA THR A 5 31.93 19.99 10.25
C THR A 5 31.16 19.99 11.56
N SER A 6 29.87 20.34 11.54
CA SER A 6 28.98 20.23 12.70
C SER A 6 27.75 19.37 12.38
N THR A 7 27.81 18.13 12.86
CA THR A 7 26.66 17.25 13.11
C THR A 7 26.00 17.64 14.43
N PRO A 8 24.66 17.64 14.58
CA PRO A 8 24.05 17.70 15.91
C PRO A 8 23.91 16.28 16.49
N ARG A 9 24.67 16.00 17.55
CA ARG A 9 24.41 14.93 18.51
C ARG A 9 23.53 15.49 19.64
N THR A 10 22.47 14.78 19.96
CA THR A 10 21.65 14.92 21.17
C THR A 10 22.47 14.68 22.45
N PRO A 11 22.29 15.48 23.52
CA PRO A 11 22.75 15.09 24.85
C PRO A 11 21.57 14.64 25.73
N LEU A 12 21.68 13.39 26.17
CA LEU A 12 21.06 12.85 27.38
C LEU A 12 21.95 13.23 28.57
N ALA A 13 21.47 14.04 29.52
CA ALA A 13 21.89 14.01 30.93
C ALA A 13 21.05 14.96 31.80
N GLY A 14 20.42 14.37 32.84
CA GLY A 14 20.55 14.83 34.22
C GLY A 14 19.87 16.14 34.63
N CYS A 15 18.63 16.05 35.10
CA CYS A 15 18.13 16.93 36.16
C CYS A 15 17.40 16.08 37.20
N LEU A 16 18.17 15.55 38.15
CA LEU A 16 17.70 15.15 39.47
C LEU A 16 17.31 16.41 40.23
N ARG A 17 16.01 16.64 40.45
CA ARG A 17 15.55 17.53 41.52
C ARG A 17 14.52 16.80 42.37
N ASN A 18 14.92 16.64 43.61
CA ASN A 18 14.24 16.02 44.72
C ASN A 18 12.94 16.79 45.04
N SER A 19 11.78 16.15 44.94
CA SER A 19 10.55 16.63 45.56
C SER A 19 9.81 15.43 46.17
N GLY A 20 9.80 15.38 47.50
CA GLY A 20 9.15 14.32 48.27
C GLY A 20 7.65 14.29 48.00
N SER A 21 7.16 13.14 47.55
CA SER A 21 5.72 12.88 47.51
C SER A 21 5.22 12.56 48.92
N ARG A 22 4.66 13.56 49.60
CA ARG A 22 3.67 13.32 50.65
C ARG A 22 2.45 12.69 49.98
N SER A 23 2.16 11.44 50.35
CA SER A 23 0.89 10.78 50.08
C SER A 23 -0.29 11.58 50.66
N PRO A 24 -1.36 11.86 49.90
CA PRO A 24 -2.58 12.41 50.48
C PRO A 24 -3.29 11.36 51.33
N PRO A 25 -4.06 11.77 52.37
CA PRO A 25 -4.62 10.85 53.33
C PRO A 25 -5.72 9.99 52.70
N ILE A 26 -5.64 8.70 52.98
CA ILE A 26 -6.70 7.72 52.75
C ILE A 26 -7.88 8.12 53.64
N PHE A 27 -8.98 8.57 53.03
CA PHE A 27 -10.25 8.70 53.73
C PHE A 27 -10.81 7.29 53.96
N THR A 28 -10.57 6.75 55.15
CA THR A 28 -11.23 5.53 55.64
C THR A 28 -12.64 5.88 56.10
N LEU A 29 -13.65 5.46 55.34
CA LEU A 29 -15.02 5.37 55.83
C LEU A 29 -15.21 4.06 56.62
N PRO A 30 -16.02 4.07 57.69
CA PRO A 30 -16.08 2.98 58.65
C PRO A 30 -16.78 1.74 58.09
N ARG A 31 -16.23 0.59 58.49
CA ARG A 31 -16.74 -0.76 58.27
C ARG A 31 -18.01 -0.94 59.13
N VAL A 32 -19.19 -0.97 58.50
CA VAL A 32 -20.44 -1.38 59.17
C VAL A 32 -20.63 -2.88 58.98
N SER A 33 -20.71 -3.57 60.11
CA SER A 33 -20.98 -5.00 60.30
C SER A 33 -22.42 -5.37 59.92
N ASN A 34 -22.58 -6.49 59.21
CA ASN A 34 -23.88 -7.17 59.05
C ASN A 34 -24.42 -7.67 60.40
N PRO A 35 -25.77 -7.76 60.51
CA PRO A 35 -26.36 -9.03 60.86
C PRO A 35 -27.46 -9.47 59.86
N THR A 36 -27.65 -10.78 59.89
CA THR A 36 -28.42 -11.67 59.02
C THR A 36 -29.95 -11.51 59.02
N ALA A 37 -30.54 -11.85 57.86
CA ALA A 37 -31.83 -12.52 57.62
C ALA A 37 -33.15 -11.71 57.55
N LYS A 38 -33.74 -11.58 56.35
CA LYS A 38 -34.85 -12.41 55.81
C LYS A 38 -35.38 -11.82 54.48
N GLN A 39 -35.54 -12.69 53.48
CA GLN A 39 -36.26 -12.48 52.21
C GLN A 39 -37.78 -12.19 52.45
N PRO A 40 -38.52 -11.51 51.54
CA PRO A 40 -38.83 -12.08 50.21
C PRO A 40 -39.01 -11.11 49.02
N GLY A 41 -38.75 -11.65 47.81
CA GLY A 41 -39.56 -11.39 46.61
C GLY A 41 -39.09 -10.30 45.64
N GLY A 42 -38.77 -10.71 44.40
CA GLY A 42 -39.09 -9.90 43.21
C GLY A 42 -37.94 -9.56 42.25
N LEU A 43 -37.93 -10.24 41.10
CA LEU A 43 -37.36 -9.84 39.80
C LEU A 43 -35.83 -9.71 39.66
N ALA A 44 -35.18 -10.86 39.42
CA ALA A 44 -33.87 -10.91 38.76
C ALA A 44 -34.06 -10.99 37.23
N GLY A 45 -33.84 -9.88 36.53
CA GLY A 45 -33.66 -9.84 35.07
C GLY A 45 -32.17 -9.71 34.74
N CYS A 46 -31.47 -10.85 34.65
CA CYS A 46 -30.10 -10.92 34.16
C CYS A 46 -30.11 -10.82 32.63
N CYS A 47 -29.69 -9.69 32.06
CA CYS A 47 -29.48 -9.56 30.62
C CYS A 47 -28.10 -10.13 30.24
N THR A 48 -28.03 -11.45 30.06
CA THR A 48 -27.04 -12.09 29.19
C THR A 48 -27.53 -11.98 27.74
N PRO A 49 -26.71 -11.54 26.76
CA PRO A 49 -27.13 -11.63 25.36
C PRO A 49 -27.25 -13.11 24.96
N PRO A 50 -28.29 -13.50 24.20
CA PRO A 50 -28.51 -14.89 23.82
C PRO A 50 -27.47 -15.37 22.78
N PRO A 51 -27.19 -16.68 22.73
CA PRO A 51 -26.32 -17.25 21.71
C PRO A 51 -26.99 -17.13 20.33
N ALA A 52 -26.29 -16.52 19.38
CA ALA A 52 -26.74 -16.40 18.00
C ALA A 52 -26.85 -17.79 17.34
N GLN A 53 -28.07 -18.19 16.96
CA GLN A 53 -28.32 -19.30 16.06
C GLN A 53 -28.33 -18.82 14.60
N PRO A 54 -27.93 -19.67 13.63
CA PRO A 54 -27.44 -19.24 12.33
C PRO A 54 -28.59 -18.92 11.36
N GLY A 55 -28.76 -17.65 11.04
CA GLY A 55 -29.71 -17.15 10.05
C GLY A 55 -29.03 -16.62 8.79
N LYS A 56 -29.17 -17.38 7.70
CA LYS A 56 -29.10 -17.00 6.27
C LYS A 56 -28.08 -15.92 5.86
N ASP A 57 -26.98 -16.37 5.26
CA ASP A 57 -25.97 -15.57 4.55
C ASP A 57 -26.58 -14.60 3.50
N PRO A 58 -26.45 -13.27 3.65
CA PRO A 58 -26.57 -12.32 2.55
C PRO A 58 -25.20 -12.16 1.86
N GLY A 59 -24.50 -13.28 1.64
CA GLY A 59 -23.08 -13.33 1.27
C GLY A 59 -22.79 -13.84 -0.14
N LYS A 60 -23.75 -13.76 -1.09
CA LYS A 60 -23.58 -14.35 -2.42
C LYS A 60 -23.23 -13.40 -3.57
N GLU A 61 -23.07 -12.09 -3.34
CA GLU A 61 -22.64 -11.16 -4.40
C GLU A 61 -21.27 -10.49 -4.19
N ALA A 62 -20.64 -10.65 -3.03
CA ALA A 62 -19.32 -10.06 -2.73
C ALA A 62 -18.13 -11.03 -2.91
N ALA A 63 -18.30 -12.14 -3.66
CA ALA A 63 -17.31 -13.22 -3.75
C ALA A 63 -16.53 -13.28 -5.07
N ARG A 64 -16.53 -12.22 -5.89
CA ARG A 64 -15.81 -12.19 -7.17
C ARG A 64 -15.07 -10.89 -7.46
N THR A 65 -14.20 -10.44 -6.56
CA THR A 65 -13.01 -9.65 -6.95
C THR A 65 -12.06 -9.57 -5.76
N SER A 66 -10.81 -9.97 -5.98
CA SER A 66 -9.72 -9.61 -5.07
C SER A 66 -9.65 -8.07 -4.98
N PRO A 67 -9.69 -7.45 -3.79
CA PRO A 67 -9.82 -5.99 -3.62
C PRO A 67 -8.64 -5.14 -4.14
N ALA A 68 -7.58 -5.77 -4.65
CA ALA A 68 -6.29 -5.13 -4.85
C ALA A 68 -6.08 -4.45 -6.21
N ALA A 69 -6.91 -4.73 -7.21
CA ALA A 69 -6.73 -4.20 -8.58
C ALA A 69 -8.07 -4.12 -9.34
N ASN A 70 -9.03 -3.38 -8.79
CA ASN A 70 -10.32 -3.14 -9.45
C ASN A 70 -10.18 -2.08 -10.56
N ALA A 71 -11.07 -2.10 -11.55
CA ALA A 71 -11.18 -1.02 -12.54
C ALA A 71 -11.34 0.36 -11.88
N GLU A 72 -11.97 0.40 -10.72
CA GLU A 72 -12.10 1.58 -9.87
C GLU A 72 -10.74 2.12 -9.38
N PHE A 73 -9.82 1.24 -8.95
CA PHE A 73 -8.46 1.65 -8.57
C PHE A 73 -7.74 2.34 -9.74
N LEU A 74 -7.82 1.75 -10.95
CA LEU A 74 -7.20 2.34 -12.13
C LEU A 74 -7.82 3.69 -12.47
N ARG A 75 -9.15 3.83 -12.35
CA ARG A 75 -9.85 5.11 -12.55
C ARG A 75 -9.39 6.17 -11.56
N GLN A 76 -9.31 5.83 -10.28
CA GLN A 76 -8.87 6.74 -9.21
C GLN A 76 -7.40 7.14 -9.40
N LEU A 77 -6.54 6.18 -9.72
CA LEU A 77 -5.12 6.43 -10.01
C LEU A 77 -4.95 7.33 -11.24
N LEU A 78 -5.71 7.09 -12.31
CA LEU A 78 -5.68 7.93 -13.52
C LEU A 78 -6.17 9.35 -13.26
N ALA A 79 -7.16 9.53 -12.37
CA ALA A 79 -7.62 10.84 -11.94
C ALA A 79 -6.53 11.58 -11.14
N LEU A 80 -5.90 10.92 -10.16
CA LEU A 80 -4.78 11.49 -9.41
C LEU A 80 -3.56 11.78 -10.31
N ARG A 81 -3.29 10.94 -11.32
CA ARG A 81 -2.21 11.16 -12.30
C ARG A 81 -2.32 12.51 -12.98
N LYS A 82 -3.54 12.97 -13.28
CA LYS A 82 -3.77 14.27 -13.92
C LYS A 82 -3.32 15.44 -13.05
N ILE A 83 -3.31 15.26 -11.72
CA ILE A 83 -2.97 16.29 -10.75
C ILE A 83 -1.44 16.47 -10.65
N PHE A 84 -0.66 15.38 -10.61
CA PHE A 84 0.80 15.47 -10.52
C PHE A 84 1.55 15.51 -11.88
N PHE A 85 0.93 15.04 -12.98
CA PHE A 85 1.44 15.21 -14.35
C PHE A 85 0.46 16.02 -15.23
N PRO A 86 0.28 17.33 -14.98
CA PRO A 86 -0.68 18.15 -15.72
C PRO A 86 -0.25 18.46 -17.16
N ARG A 87 1.06 18.44 -17.47
CA ARG A 87 1.60 18.62 -18.83
C ARG A 87 2.71 17.59 -19.11
N LEU A 88 2.80 17.13 -20.36
CA LEU A 88 3.82 16.16 -20.80
C LEU A 88 5.25 16.76 -20.76
N VAL A 89 5.36 18.09 -20.76
CA VAL A 89 6.62 18.83 -20.61
C VAL A 89 6.55 19.64 -19.32
N SER A 90 7.01 19.06 -18.22
CA SER A 90 7.15 19.73 -16.92
C SER A 90 8.39 19.19 -16.21
N ALA A 91 8.88 19.87 -15.17
CA ALA A 91 10.08 19.44 -14.45
C ALA A 91 9.95 17.99 -13.90
N GLU A 92 8.73 17.59 -13.56
CA GLU A 92 8.35 16.28 -13.06
C GLU A 92 8.45 15.20 -14.16
N SER A 93 8.02 15.50 -15.38
CA SER A 93 8.19 14.59 -16.52
C SER A 93 9.66 14.46 -16.91
N GLY A 94 10.48 15.48 -16.66
CA GLY A 94 11.94 15.41 -16.74
C GLY A 94 12.54 14.37 -15.80
N TRP A 95 12.16 14.38 -14.51
CA TRP A 95 12.60 13.36 -13.54
C TRP A 95 12.14 11.95 -13.91
N LEU A 96 10.89 11.80 -14.38
CA LEU A 96 10.35 10.52 -14.83
C LEU A 96 11.10 9.99 -16.07
N CYS A 97 11.38 10.86 -17.04
CA CYS A 97 12.16 10.52 -18.23
C CYS A 97 13.59 10.08 -17.86
N LEU A 98 14.27 10.86 -17.02
CA LEU A 98 15.62 10.53 -16.55
C LEU A 98 15.64 9.19 -15.79
N HIS A 99 14.63 8.93 -14.96
CA HIS A 99 14.48 7.65 -14.28
C HIS A 99 14.25 6.50 -15.27
N SER A 100 13.41 6.70 -16.29
CA SER A 100 13.15 5.71 -17.34
C SER A 100 14.42 5.38 -18.14
N VAL A 101 15.21 6.39 -18.49
CA VAL A 101 16.51 6.23 -19.18
C VAL A 101 17.51 5.49 -18.29
N ALA A 102 17.57 5.80 -16.99
CA ALA A 102 18.43 5.08 -16.04
C ALA A 102 18.05 3.60 -15.92
N LEU A 103 16.76 3.27 -15.92
CA LEU A 103 16.26 1.89 -15.92
C LEU A 103 16.68 1.14 -17.19
N VAL A 104 16.47 1.75 -18.36
CA VAL A 104 16.88 1.18 -19.66
C VAL A 104 18.39 0.97 -19.73
N SER A 105 19.18 1.97 -19.32
CA SER A 105 20.65 1.88 -19.25
C SER A 105 21.09 0.72 -18.35
N ARG A 106 20.44 0.53 -17.20
CA ARG A 106 20.74 -0.57 -16.27
C ARG A 106 20.49 -1.94 -16.89
N THR A 107 19.41 -2.10 -17.65
CA THR A 107 19.07 -3.36 -18.32
C THR A 107 20.08 -3.68 -19.41
N PHE A 108 20.45 -2.70 -20.27
CA PHE A 108 21.51 -2.89 -21.26
C PHE A 108 22.85 -3.29 -20.65
N LEU A 109 23.23 -2.64 -19.55
CA LEU A 109 24.46 -2.95 -18.84
C LEU A 109 24.43 -4.37 -18.25
N SER A 110 23.27 -4.83 -17.79
CA SER A 110 23.08 -6.20 -17.29
C SER A 110 23.31 -7.25 -18.39
N ILE A 111 22.80 -7.01 -19.60
CA ILE A 111 23.00 -7.90 -20.75
C ILE A 111 24.48 -7.88 -21.17
N TYR A 112 25.09 -6.70 -21.20
CA TYR A 112 26.50 -6.57 -21.52
C TYR A 112 27.40 -7.33 -20.54
N VAL A 113 27.12 -7.25 -19.23
CA VAL A 113 27.80 -8.04 -18.19
C VAL A 113 27.61 -9.54 -18.42
N ALA A 114 26.38 -10.00 -18.71
CA ALA A 114 26.11 -11.41 -19.00
C ALA A 114 26.87 -11.93 -20.25
N GLY A 115 27.05 -11.08 -21.26
CA GLY A 115 27.89 -11.38 -22.43
C GLY A 115 29.38 -11.45 -22.09
N LEU A 116 29.88 -10.50 -21.30
CA LEU A 116 31.27 -10.50 -20.82
C LEU A 116 31.57 -11.74 -19.96
N ASP A 117 30.64 -12.15 -19.10
CA ASP A 117 30.78 -13.38 -18.29
C ASP A 117 30.94 -14.62 -19.19
N GLY A 118 30.13 -14.73 -20.26
CA GLY A 118 30.26 -15.80 -21.25
C GLY A 118 31.63 -15.79 -21.95
N GLN A 119 32.12 -14.61 -22.32
CA GLN A 119 33.45 -14.45 -22.94
C GLN A 119 34.60 -14.76 -21.99
N ILE A 120 34.46 -14.50 -20.69
CA ILE A 120 35.44 -14.86 -19.67
C ILE A 120 35.52 -16.39 -19.58
N VAL A 121 34.37 -17.07 -19.46
CA VAL A 121 34.30 -18.53 -19.42
C VAL A 121 34.88 -19.13 -20.70
N LYS A 122 34.58 -18.56 -21.86
CA LYS A 122 35.19 -18.93 -23.15
C LYS A 122 36.73 -18.93 -23.09
N SER A 123 37.31 -17.86 -22.58
CA SER A 123 38.78 -17.72 -22.47
C SER A 123 39.42 -18.70 -21.49
N ILE A 124 38.67 -19.15 -20.47
CA ILE A 124 39.09 -20.21 -19.55
C ILE A 124 39.18 -21.54 -20.31
N VAL A 125 38.14 -21.88 -21.10
CA VAL A 125 38.10 -23.12 -21.90
C VAL A 125 39.19 -23.14 -22.99
N GLU A 126 39.47 -22.01 -23.63
CA GLU A 126 40.55 -21.86 -24.63
C GLU A 126 41.96 -21.88 -24.03
N ARG A 127 42.11 -21.92 -22.70
CA ARG A 127 43.40 -21.89 -21.98
C ARG A 127 44.30 -20.69 -22.33
N ARG A 128 43.70 -19.51 -22.56
CA ARG A 128 44.42 -18.28 -22.93
C ARG A 128 44.49 -17.27 -21.76
N PRO A 129 45.54 -17.30 -20.91
CA PRO A 129 45.59 -16.51 -19.67
C PRO A 129 45.64 -14.99 -19.90
N ARG A 130 46.33 -14.53 -20.96
CA ARG A 130 46.39 -13.09 -21.30
C ARG A 130 45.01 -12.54 -21.70
N SER A 131 44.25 -13.30 -22.49
CA SER A 131 42.90 -12.93 -22.91
C SER A 131 41.93 -12.91 -21.72
N PHE A 132 42.04 -13.90 -20.83
CA PHE A 132 41.29 -13.94 -19.58
C PHE A 132 41.54 -12.71 -18.70
N ALA A 133 42.81 -12.36 -18.45
CA ALA A 133 43.15 -11.18 -17.64
C ALA A 133 42.60 -9.88 -18.23
N CYS A 134 42.72 -9.68 -19.55
CA CYS A 134 42.15 -8.50 -20.21
C CYS A 134 40.61 -8.45 -20.12
N LYS A 135 39.92 -9.60 -20.27
CA LYS A 135 38.45 -9.66 -20.16
C LYS A 135 37.97 -9.45 -18.73
N LEU A 136 38.68 -9.98 -17.74
CA LEU A 136 38.41 -9.76 -16.33
C LEU A 136 38.59 -8.29 -15.93
N LEU A 137 39.64 -7.63 -16.41
CA LEU A 137 39.85 -6.21 -16.19
C LEU A 137 38.71 -5.37 -16.79
N LYS A 138 38.26 -5.71 -18.00
CA LYS A 138 37.09 -5.05 -18.62
C LYS A 138 35.82 -5.24 -17.79
N TRP A 139 35.60 -6.45 -17.26
CA TRP A 139 34.46 -6.73 -16.38
C TRP A 139 34.50 -5.88 -15.10
N LEU A 140 35.67 -5.74 -14.48
CA LEU A 140 35.86 -4.87 -13.31
C LEU A 140 35.61 -3.39 -13.64
N LEU A 141 36.10 -2.92 -14.79
CA LEU A 141 35.90 -1.54 -15.24
C LEU A 141 34.42 -1.22 -15.46
N VAL A 142 33.65 -2.19 -15.96
CA VAL A 142 32.20 -2.08 -16.22
C VAL A 142 31.39 -2.07 -14.91
N ALA A 143 31.93 -2.58 -13.81
CA ALA A 143 31.28 -2.53 -12.50
C ALA A 143 31.14 -1.08 -11.97
N ILE A 144 32.04 -0.17 -12.34
CA ILE A 144 32.01 1.24 -11.92
C ILE A 144 30.75 1.95 -12.46
N PRO A 145 30.48 2.00 -13.78
CA PRO A 145 29.23 2.58 -14.28
C PRO A 145 28.01 1.79 -13.81
N ALA A 146 28.11 0.48 -13.56
CA ALA A 146 27.00 -0.32 -13.07
C ALA A 146 26.54 0.08 -11.66
N THR A 147 27.49 0.30 -10.76
CA THR A 147 27.21 0.77 -9.40
C THR A 147 26.67 2.21 -9.43
N PHE A 148 27.22 3.07 -10.29
CA PHE A 148 26.69 4.43 -10.50
C PHE A 148 25.23 4.43 -10.95
N VAL A 149 24.89 3.68 -12.01
CA VAL A 149 23.50 3.60 -12.51
C VAL A 149 22.57 3.02 -11.44
N ASN A 150 23.01 2.01 -10.68
CA ASN A 150 22.20 1.44 -9.61
C ASN A 150 21.88 2.46 -8.50
N SER A 151 22.88 3.23 -8.07
CA SER A 151 22.69 4.31 -7.11
C SER A 151 21.84 5.45 -7.68
N ALA A 152 22.02 5.79 -8.97
CA ALA A 152 21.23 6.79 -9.66
C ALA A 152 19.74 6.41 -9.72
N ILE A 153 19.40 5.14 -9.97
CA ILE A 153 18.00 4.66 -9.94
C ILE A 153 17.37 4.95 -8.57
N ARG A 154 18.05 4.60 -7.48
CA ARG A 154 17.52 4.82 -6.12
C ARG A 154 17.39 6.31 -5.79
N TYR A 155 18.36 7.12 -6.19
CA TYR A 155 18.29 8.58 -6.02
C TYR A 155 17.11 9.18 -6.81
N LEU A 156 16.95 8.79 -8.07
CA LEU A 156 15.87 9.27 -8.95
C LEU A 156 14.49 8.82 -8.46
N GLU A 157 14.37 7.62 -7.90
CA GLU A 157 13.15 7.14 -7.25
C GLU A 157 12.74 8.03 -6.07
N CYS A 158 13.66 8.34 -5.16
CA CYS A 158 13.40 9.25 -4.04
C CYS A 158 13.07 10.67 -4.51
N LYS A 159 13.76 11.17 -5.54
CA LYS A 159 13.46 12.49 -6.12
C LYS A 159 12.09 12.54 -6.79
N LEU A 160 11.70 11.48 -7.49
CA LEU A 160 10.38 11.36 -8.10
C LEU A 160 9.28 11.31 -7.04
N ALA A 161 9.47 10.54 -5.96
CA ALA A 161 8.55 10.49 -4.83
C ALA A 161 8.36 11.88 -4.21
N LEU A 162 9.46 12.61 -3.99
CA LEU A 162 9.42 13.96 -3.42
C LEU A 162 8.70 14.95 -4.35
N ALA A 163 8.99 14.92 -5.66
CA ALA A 163 8.35 15.80 -6.63
C ALA A 163 6.83 15.55 -6.70
N CYS A 164 6.41 14.29 -6.74
CA CYS A 164 4.99 13.92 -6.68
C CYS A 164 4.34 14.41 -5.37
N ARG A 165 5.01 14.20 -4.24
CA ARG A 165 4.52 14.62 -2.92
C ARG A 165 4.32 16.13 -2.86
N THR A 166 5.31 16.92 -3.24
CA THR A 166 5.24 18.39 -3.19
C THR A 166 4.04 18.89 -4.01
N ARG A 167 3.86 18.40 -5.23
CA ARG A 167 2.70 18.78 -6.07
C ARG A 167 1.36 18.39 -5.46
N LEU A 168 1.27 17.19 -4.90
CA LEU A 168 0.03 16.70 -4.31
C LEU A 168 -0.34 17.47 -3.05
N VAL A 169 0.66 17.82 -2.22
CA VAL A 169 0.49 18.66 -1.04
C VAL A 169 0.09 20.09 -1.42
N ASP A 170 0.77 20.69 -2.40
CA ASP A 170 0.44 22.06 -2.85
C ASP A 170 -1.01 22.13 -3.35
N HIS A 171 -1.44 21.14 -4.15
CA HIS A 171 -2.83 21.04 -4.61
C HIS A 171 -3.79 20.79 -3.44
N ALA A 172 -3.45 19.90 -2.50
CA ALA A 172 -4.26 19.64 -1.32
C ALA A 172 -4.45 20.89 -0.46
N TYR A 173 -3.41 21.68 -0.21
CA TYR A 173 -3.53 22.93 0.55
C TYR A 173 -4.36 23.97 -0.18
N LEU A 174 -4.20 24.11 -1.49
CA LEU A 174 -5.05 25.01 -2.27
C LEU A 174 -6.53 24.64 -2.14
N THR A 175 -6.90 23.37 -2.28
CA THR A 175 -8.30 22.94 -2.14
C THR A 175 -8.79 22.99 -0.69
N TYR A 176 -7.94 22.68 0.28
CA TYR A 176 -8.31 22.62 1.70
C TYR A 176 -8.58 23.99 2.32
N PHE A 177 -7.80 25.01 1.95
CA PHE A 177 -8.00 26.39 2.43
C PHE A 177 -9.01 27.19 1.61
N ASP A 178 -9.43 26.67 0.46
CA ASP A 178 -10.42 27.33 -0.39
C ASP A 178 -11.82 27.26 0.23
N HIS A 179 -12.61 28.34 0.15
CA HIS A 179 -14.00 28.44 0.62
C HIS A 179 -14.27 27.90 2.04
N GLN A 180 -13.30 28.02 2.96
CA GLN A 180 -13.35 27.50 4.33
C GLN A 180 -13.59 25.97 4.41
N THR A 181 -13.10 25.23 3.41
CA THR A 181 -13.25 23.77 3.31
C THR A 181 -12.67 23.06 4.54
N TYR A 182 -11.57 23.55 5.11
CA TYR A 182 -10.99 23.02 6.35
C TYR A 182 -11.98 22.94 7.53
N TYR A 183 -12.83 23.96 7.70
CA TYR A 183 -13.84 23.99 8.76
C TYR A 183 -15.01 23.08 8.42
N LYS A 184 -15.46 23.16 7.17
CA LYS A 184 -16.61 22.43 6.65
C LYS A 184 -16.38 20.92 6.64
N VAL A 185 -15.21 20.45 6.21
CA VAL A 185 -14.88 19.02 6.20
C VAL A 185 -14.82 18.45 7.62
N THR A 186 -14.27 19.20 8.58
CA THR A 186 -14.09 18.70 9.94
C THR A 186 -15.41 18.68 10.74
N ASN A 187 -16.27 19.68 10.52
CA ASN A 187 -17.46 19.88 11.36
C ASN A 187 -18.79 19.58 10.67
N MET A 188 -18.86 19.60 9.33
CA MET A 188 -20.10 19.41 8.57
C MET A 188 -20.15 18.10 7.78
N ASP A 189 -19.01 17.48 7.49
CA ASP A 189 -18.94 16.20 6.79
C ASP A 189 -18.32 15.12 7.70
N GLY A 190 -18.94 13.95 7.76
CA GLY A 190 -18.49 12.85 8.63
C GLY A 190 -17.75 11.74 7.91
N ARG A 191 -17.55 11.84 6.58
CA ARG A 191 -16.92 10.79 5.77
C ARG A 191 -15.42 10.70 5.99
N LEU A 192 -14.79 11.82 6.31
CA LEU A 192 -13.35 11.89 6.55
C LEU A 192 -13.12 12.02 8.07
N ALA A 193 -12.85 10.89 8.73
CA ALA A 193 -12.70 10.88 10.19
C ALA A 193 -11.53 11.77 10.68
N ASN A 194 -10.40 11.76 9.96
CA ASN A 194 -9.17 12.49 10.30
C ASN A 194 -8.57 13.15 9.04
N PRO A 195 -8.99 14.36 8.64
CA PRO A 195 -8.46 15.05 7.46
C PRO A 195 -6.96 15.37 7.58
N ASP A 196 -6.48 15.63 8.80
CA ASP A 196 -5.08 15.87 9.14
C ASP A 196 -4.18 14.66 8.82
N GLN A 197 -4.64 13.46 9.15
CA GLN A 197 -3.94 12.22 8.83
C GLN A 197 -3.84 12.03 7.31
N SER A 198 -4.91 12.30 6.57
CA SER A 198 -4.89 12.16 5.11
C SER A 198 -3.98 13.18 4.42
N LEU A 199 -3.94 14.43 4.89
CA LEU A 199 -3.03 15.46 4.35
C LEU A 199 -1.54 15.15 4.63
N THR A 200 -1.22 14.55 5.77
CA THR A 200 0.17 14.36 6.20
C THR A 200 0.72 12.98 5.84
N GLU A 201 0.03 11.93 6.25
CA GLU A 201 0.49 10.55 6.19
C GLU A 201 0.09 9.89 4.86
N ASP A 202 -1.19 9.94 4.48
CA ASP A 202 -1.69 9.23 3.30
C ASP A 202 -1.07 9.77 1.99
N ILE A 203 -0.94 11.10 1.84
CA ILE A 203 -0.25 11.72 0.69
C ILE A 203 1.22 11.27 0.60
N THR A 204 1.90 11.19 1.75
CA THR A 204 3.31 10.79 1.82
C THR A 204 3.47 9.32 1.43
N LEU A 205 2.66 8.43 2.01
CA LEU A 205 2.67 7.00 1.71
C LEU A 205 2.32 6.74 0.24
N PHE A 206 1.26 7.37 -0.27
CA PHE A 206 0.89 7.27 -1.69
C PHE A 206 2.04 7.67 -2.61
N SER A 207 2.66 8.83 -2.39
CA SER A 207 3.72 9.36 -3.27
C SER A 207 4.97 8.47 -3.27
N GLN A 208 5.33 7.92 -2.11
CA GLN A 208 6.44 6.97 -1.97
C GLN A 208 6.11 5.64 -2.64
N SER A 209 4.93 5.08 -2.39
CA SER A 209 4.51 3.80 -2.97
C SER A 209 4.39 3.87 -4.50
N VAL A 210 3.88 4.97 -5.07
CA VAL A 210 3.82 5.15 -6.54
C VAL A 210 5.22 5.14 -7.16
N ALA A 211 6.16 5.91 -6.61
CA ALA A 211 7.52 5.99 -7.13
C ALA A 211 8.27 4.66 -6.97
N HIS A 212 8.14 4.02 -5.80
CA HIS A 212 8.72 2.70 -5.53
C HIS A 212 8.17 1.65 -6.50
N LEU A 213 6.85 1.56 -6.63
CA LEU A 213 6.20 0.58 -7.50
C LEU A 213 6.59 0.80 -8.97
N TYR A 214 6.71 2.05 -9.43
CA TYR A 214 7.16 2.35 -10.78
C TYR A 214 8.56 1.77 -11.04
N SER A 215 9.51 2.01 -10.15
CA SER A 215 10.88 1.48 -10.22
C SER A 215 10.91 -0.06 -10.11
N ASN A 216 10.15 -0.60 -9.16
CA ASN A 216 10.14 -2.03 -8.83
C ASN A 216 9.42 -2.89 -9.88
N LEU A 217 8.45 -2.33 -10.62
CA LEU A 217 7.72 -3.04 -11.67
C LEU A 217 8.35 -2.83 -13.06
N THR A 218 8.75 -1.60 -13.39
CA THR A 218 9.27 -1.27 -14.73
C THR A 218 10.60 -1.98 -15.00
N LYS A 219 11.48 -2.06 -14.00
CA LYS A 219 12.78 -2.72 -14.15
C LYS A 219 12.64 -4.20 -14.52
N PRO A 220 11.95 -5.04 -13.73
CA PRO A 220 11.73 -6.43 -14.10
C PRO A 220 11.02 -6.63 -15.44
N ILE A 221 10.05 -5.78 -15.80
CA ILE A 221 9.37 -5.88 -17.10
C ILE A 221 10.35 -5.66 -18.26
N LEU A 222 11.21 -4.63 -18.14
CA LEU A 222 12.26 -4.37 -19.12
C LEU A 222 13.29 -5.51 -19.17
N ASP A 223 13.70 -6.02 -18.00
CA ASP A 223 14.62 -7.14 -17.89
C ASP A 223 14.04 -8.40 -18.57
N VAL A 224 12.76 -8.74 -18.34
CA VAL A 224 12.07 -9.88 -18.98
C VAL A 224 11.92 -9.67 -20.49
N GLY A 225 11.48 -8.49 -20.92
CA GLY A 225 11.31 -8.19 -22.35
C GLY A 225 12.62 -8.30 -23.12
N LEU A 226 13.70 -7.73 -22.58
CA LEU A 226 15.00 -7.67 -23.26
C LEU A 226 15.77 -9.00 -23.18
N THR A 227 15.66 -9.74 -22.07
CA THR A 227 16.21 -11.10 -21.95
C THR A 227 15.50 -12.08 -22.88
N SER A 228 14.17 -12.00 -22.97
CA SER A 228 13.36 -12.80 -23.91
C SER A 228 13.76 -12.50 -25.36
N TYR A 229 13.86 -11.22 -25.72
CA TYR A 229 14.32 -10.81 -27.05
C TYR A 229 15.72 -11.34 -27.38
N THR A 230 16.66 -11.21 -26.45
CA THR A 230 18.05 -11.67 -26.63
C THR A 230 18.13 -13.19 -26.77
N LEU A 231 17.35 -13.93 -25.98
CA LEU A 231 17.29 -15.39 -26.04
C LEU A 231 16.70 -15.88 -27.38
N ILE A 232 15.61 -15.26 -27.84
CA ILE A 232 14.99 -15.55 -29.15
C ILE A 232 15.97 -15.28 -30.28
N ARG A 233 16.65 -14.12 -30.27
CA ARG A 233 17.64 -13.78 -31.30
C ARG A 233 18.83 -14.75 -31.30
N THR A 234 19.29 -15.17 -30.13
CA THR A 234 20.38 -16.15 -29.99
C THR A 234 19.97 -17.54 -30.49
N ALA A 235 18.71 -17.93 -30.30
CA ALA A 235 18.15 -19.17 -30.82
C ALA A 235 17.98 -19.14 -32.35
N GLN A 236 17.45 -18.05 -32.90
CA GLN A 236 17.25 -17.85 -34.35
C GLN A 236 18.58 -17.83 -35.11
N ALA A 237 19.60 -17.18 -34.58
CA ALA A 237 20.94 -17.11 -35.19
C ALA A 237 21.60 -18.49 -35.38
N ARG A 238 21.08 -19.55 -34.74
CA ARG A 238 21.62 -20.92 -34.81
C ARG A 238 20.74 -21.90 -35.57
N GLY A 239 19.73 -21.44 -36.29
CA GLY A 239 18.93 -22.26 -37.21
C GLY A 239 18.05 -23.32 -36.55
N ALA A 240 17.83 -23.27 -35.24
CA ALA A 240 16.95 -24.21 -34.54
C ALA A 240 15.47 -23.86 -34.79
N SER A 241 14.65 -24.86 -35.11
CA SER A 241 13.20 -24.67 -35.22
C SER A 241 12.63 -24.22 -33.85
N PRO A 242 11.90 -23.09 -33.78
CA PRO A 242 11.42 -22.55 -32.51
C PRO A 242 10.29 -23.38 -31.88
N VAL A 243 9.73 -24.34 -32.61
CA VAL A 243 8.49 -25.07 -32.23
C VAL A 243 8.68 -25.89 -30.95
N GLY A 244 9.78 -26.63 -30.81
CA GLY A 244 10.03 -27.50 -29.65
C GLY A 244 10.21 -26.71 -28.34
N PRO A 245 11.14 -25.74 -28.26
CA PRO A 245 11.35 -24.92 -27.07
C PRO A 245 10.11 -24.11 -26.67
N THR A 246 9.37 -23.56 -27.63
CA THR A 246 8.15 -22.78 -27.35
C THR A 246 7.01 -23.65 -26.80
N LEU A 247 6.83 -24.88 -27.31
CA LEU A 247 5.83 -25.81 -26.79
C LEU A 247 6.14 -26.24 -25.35
N LEU A 248 7.40 -26.55 -25.06
CA LEU A 248 7.85 -26.91 -23.71
C LEU A 248 7.67 -25.73 -22.74
N ALA A 249 7.94 -24.49 -23.18
CA ALA A 249 7.76 -23.30 -22.36
C ALA A 249 6.28 -23.07 -22.02
N GLY A 250 5.39 -23.20 -23.03
CA GLY A 250 3.95 -23.13 -22.82
C GLY A 250 3.45 -24.19 -21.83
N LEU A 251 3.93 -25.44 -21.96
CA LEU A 251 3.57 -26.53 -21.06
C LEU A 251 4.02 -26.25 -19.62
N VAL A 252 5.28 -25.84 -19.41
CA VAL A 252 5.83 -25.58 -18.07
C VAL A 252 5.14 -24.39 -17.40
N VAL A 253 4.83 -23.33 -18.16
CA VAL A 253 4.06 -22.20 -17.64
C VAL A 253 2.64 -22.63 -17.27
N TYR A 254 1.97 -23.41 -18.12
CA TYR A 254 0.63 -23.91 -17.86
C TYR A 254 0.56 -24.82 -16.62
N THR A 255 1.49 -25.78 -16.50
CA THR A 255 1.55 -26.69 -15.34
C THR A 255 1.86 -25.93 -14.07
N THR A 256 2.84 -25.01 -14.10
CA THR A 256 3.20 -24.16 -12.96
C THR A 256 2.02 -23.29 -12.52
N ALA A 257 1.31 -22.66 -13.45
CA ALA A 257 0.13 -21.86 -13.14
C ALA A 257 -1.00 -22.70 -12.51
N LYS A 258 -1.21 -23.92 -13.01
CA LYS A 258 -2.22 -24.84 -12.46
C LYS A 258 -1.86 -25.30 -11.05
N VAL A 259 -0.59 -25.63 -10.79
CA VAL A 259 -0.09 -26.03 -9.47
C VAL A 259 -0.21 -24.88 -8.48
N LEU A 260 0.26 -23.67 -8.84
CA LEU A 260 0.16 -22.49 -7.99
C LEU A 260 -1.30 -22.15 -7.67
N ARG A 261 -2.20 -22.25 -8.65
CA ARG A 261 -3.63 -21.99 -8.44
C ARG A 261 -4.30 -23.03 -7.54
N ALA A 262 -3.91 -24.30 -7.64
CA ALA A 262 -4.43 -25.36 -6.78
C ALA A 262 -3.92 -25.25 -5.34
N CYS A 263 -2.66 -24.83 -5.16
CA CYS A 263 -2.02 -24.67 -3.86
C CYS A 263 -2.27 -23.30 -3.21
N SER A 264 -2.84 -22.33 -3.93
CA SER A 264 -3.08 -20.98 -3.43
C SER A 264 -4.15 -20.98 -2.33
N PRO A 265 -3.80 -20.63 -1.07
CA PRO A 265 -4.79 -20.47 -0.03
C PRO A 265 -5.66 -19.23 -0.31
N LYS A 266 -6.85 -19.18 0.29
CA LYS A 266 -7.77 -18.03 0.19
C LYS A 266 -7.23 -16.84 1.01
N PHE A 267 -6.16 -16.21 0.54
CA PHE A 267 -5.50 -15.09 1.21
C PHE A 267 -6.46 -13.94 1.51
N GLY A 268 -7.41 -13.64 0.61
CA GLY A 268 -8.38 -12.57 0.81
C GLY A 268 -9.25 -12.76 2.06
N GLN A 269 -9.74 -13.99 2.31
CA GLN A 269 -10.54 -14.28 3.50
C GLN A 269 -9.69 -14.20 4.77
N LEU A 270 -8.45 -14.71 4.72
CA LEU A 270 -7.52 -14.67 5.84
C LEU A 270 -7.16 -13.23 6.24
N VAL A 271 -6.90 -12.36 5.26
CA VAL A 271 -6.60 -10.93 5.46
C VAL A 271 -7.83 -10.16 5.92
N ALA A 272 -9.03 -10.48 5.42
CA ALA A 272 -10.26 -9.86 5.89
C ALA A 272 -10.53 -10.18 7.38
N GLU A 273 -10.34 -11.45 7.77
CA GLU A 273 -10.46 -11.89 9.17
C GLU A 273 -9.40 -11.24 10.07
N GLU A 274 -8.16 -11.12 9.60
CA GLU A 274 -7.09 -10.38 10.30
C GLU A 274 -7.50 -8.91 10.52
N ALA A 275 -7.96 -8.23 9.48
CA ALA A 275 -8.40 -6.85 9.55
C ALA A 275 -9.57 -6.67 10.54
N HIS A 276 -10.52 -7.60 10.54
CA HIS A 276 -11.64 -7.61 11.48
C HIS A 276 -11.18 -7.75 12.94
N ARG A 277 -10.31 -8.73 13.25
CA ARG A 277 -9.78 -8.92 14.62
C ARG A 277 -8.93 -7.73 15.09
N LYS A 278 -8.11 -7.18 14.20
CA LYS A 278 -7.31 -5.97 14.47
C LYS A 278 -8.22 -4.76 14.72
N GLY A 279 -9.29 -4.61 13.94
CA GLY A 279 -10.32 -3.59 14.13
C GLY A 279 -11.01 -3.72 15.49
N TYR A 280 -11.40 -4.94 15.88
CA TYR A 280 -12.01 -5.22 17.18
C TYR A 280 -11.08 -4.88 18.35
N LEU A 281 -9.79 -5.23 18.25
CA LEU A 281 -8.79 -4.86 19.25
C LEU A 281 -8.64 -3.33 19.39
N ARG A 282 -8.61 -2.61 18.26
CA ARG A 282 -8.57 -1.14 18.26
C ARG A 282 -9.82 -0.54 18.88
N TYR A 283 -11.00 -1.09 18.57
CA TYR A 283 -12.27 -0.69 19.20
C TYR A 283 -12.23 -0.86 20.73
N LEU A 284 -11.73 -1.99 21.24
CA LEU A 284 -11.59 -2.19 22.70
C LEU A 284 -10.68 -1.14 23.33
N HIS A 285 -9.55 -0.82 22.69
CA HIS A 285 -8.68 0.27 23.15
C HIS A 285 -9.38 1.63 23.16
N SER A 286 -10.09 1.99 22.08
CA SER A 286 -10.85 3.24 22.02
C SER A 286 -11.94 3.30 23.10
N ARG A 287 -12.61 2.18 23.38
CA ARG A 287 -13.62 2.09 24.45
C ARG A 287 -13.01 2.34 25.83
N ILE A 288 -11.82 1.79 26.10
CA ILE A 288 -11.11 2.00 27.37
C ILE A 288 -10.70 3.47 27.53
N ILE A 289 -10.28 4.13 26.44
CA ILE A 289 -9.94 5.55 26.47
C ILE A 289 -11.18 6.40 26.75
N ALA A 290 -12.29 6.14 26.05
CA ALA A 290 -13.53 6.91 26.18
C ALA A 290 -14.17 6.77 27.58
N ASN A 291 -14.11 5.58 28.18
CA ASN A 291 -14.76 5.28 29.46
C ASN A 291 -13.74 5.04 30.58
N GLY A 292 -12.57 5.67 30.50
CA GLY A 292 -11.47 5.44 31.45
C GLY A 292 -11.83 5.80 32.89
N GLU A 293 -12.63 6.86 33.07
CA GLU A 293 -13.09 7.32 34.38
C GLU A 293 -14.02 6.29 35.05
N GLU A 294 -14.96 5.73 34.30
CA GLU A 294 -15.88 4.70 34.80
C GLU A 294 -15.13 3.43 35.20
N ILE A 295 -14.19 2.98 34.37
CA ILE A 295 -13.36 1.79 34.65
C ILE A 295 -12.53 2.00 35.91
N ALA A 296 -11.97 3.21 36.10
CA ALA A 296 -11.22 3.57 37.29
C ALA A 296 -12.11 3.61 38.55
N PHE A 297 -13.30 4.21 38.43
CA PHE A 297 -14.28 4.31 39.52
C PHE A 297 -14.73 2.93 40.02
N TYR A 298 -15.05 2.01 39.12
CA TYR A 298 -15.44 0.63 39.45
C TYR A 298 -14.26 -0.31 39.74
N ARG A 299 -13.01 0.18 39.67
CA ARG A 299 -11.78 -0.64 39.77
C ARG A 299 -11.76 -1.84 38.79
N GLY A 300 -12.39 -1.69 37.62
CA GLY A 300 -12.60 -2.74 36.61
C GLY A 300 -11.37 -3.13 35.78
N HIS A 301 -10.22 -2.49 36.01
CA HIS A 301 -8.99 -2.66 35.22
C HIS A 301 -8.54 -4.12 34.99
N LYS A 302 -8.72 -5.04 35.96
CA LYS A 302 -8.37 -6.46 35.80
C LYS A 302 -9.27 -7.17 34.78
N VAL A 303 -10.55 -6.82 34.74
CA VAL A 303 -11.54 -7.39 33.81
C VAL A 303 -11.24 -6.91 32.40
N GLU A 304 -11.03 -5.59 32.23
CA GLU A 304 -10.67 -4.99 30.94
C GLU A 304 -9.34 -5.54 30.41
N LYS A 305 -8.31 -5.70 31.27
CA LYS A 305 -7.05 -6.33 30.88
C LYS A 305 -7.25 -7.77 30.37
N ASN A 306 -8.03 -8.59 31.09
CA ASN A 306 -8.30 -9.96 30.68
C ASN A 306 -9.05 -10.01 29.34
N GLN A 307 -10.02 -9.12 29.11
CA GLN A 307 -10.73 -9.03 27.83
C GLN A 307 -9.81 -8.63 26.67
N LEU A 308 -8.92 -7.66 26.91
CA LEU A 308 -7.94 -7.20 25.93
C LEU A 308 -6.94 -8.32 25.59
N GLN A 309 -6.43 -9.02 26.61
CA GLN A 309 -5.52 -10.16 26.42
C GLN A 309 -6.17 -11.31 25.64
N LYS A 310 -7.44 -11.64 25.91
CA LYS A 310 -8.19 -12.64 25.12
C LYS A 310 -8.30 -12.23 23.66
N SER A 311 -8.64 -10.97 23.40
CA SER A 311 -8.78 -10.44 22.04
C SER A 311 -7.44 -10.41 21.29
N TYR A 312 -6.35 -10.08 21.99
CA TYR A 312 -5.01 -10.12 21.44
C TYR A 312 -4.56 -11.54 21.11
N LYS A 313 -4.80 -12.52 21.99
CA LYS A 313 -4.49 -13.94 21.71
C LYS A 313 -5.24 -14.46 20.49
N ALA A 314 -6.51 -14.10 20.31
CA ALA A 314 -7.27 -14.47 19.12
C ALA A 314 -6.67 -13.84 17.84
N LEU A 315 -6.13 -12.62 17.91
CA LEU A 315 -5.40 -12.00 16.80
C LEU A 315 -4.06 -12.72 16.54
N GLU A 316 -3.33 -13.06 17.59
CA GLU A 316 -2.06 -13.80 17.52
C GLU A 316 -2.22 -15.17 16.86
N GLU A 317 -3.22 -15.95 17.26
CA GLU A 317 -3.55 -17.24 16.67
C GLU A 317 -3.85 -17.11 15.17
N GLN A 318 -4.62 -16.09 14.77
CA GLN A 318 -4.90 -15.81 13.36
C GLN A 318 -3.61 -15.46 12.59
N MET A 319 -2.77 -14.60 13.17
CA MET A 319 -1.50 -14.20 12.59
C MET A 319 -0.59 -15.42 12.36
N ASN A 320 -0.51 -16.32 13.34
CA ASN A 320 0.30 -17.54 13.25
C ASN A 320 -0.19 -18.48 12.14
N VAL A 321 -1.52 -18.64 11.98
CA VAL A 321 -2.09 -19.41 10.86
C VAL A 321 -1.71 -18.78 9.52
N ILE A 322 -1.83 -17.45 9.39
CA ILE A 322 -1.45 -16.73 8.17
C ILE A 322 0.04 -16.92 7.86
N LEU A 323 0.91 -16.76 8.86
CA LEU A 323 2.36 -16.93 8.72
C LEU A 323 2.72 -18.35 8.27
N SER A 324 2.13 -19.38 8.88
CA SER A 324 2.37 -20.79 8.53
C SER A 324 1.94 -21.10 7.08
N LYS A 325 0.73 -20.67 6.67
CA LYS A 325 0.23 -20.87 5.31
C LYS A 325 1.05 -20.10 4.27
N ARG A 326 1.44 -18.87 4.61
CA ARG A 326 2.26 -18.00 3.76
C ARG A 326 3.64 -18.59 3.53
N LEU A 327 4.28 -19.15 4.56
CA LEU A 327 5.59 -19.78 4.45
C LEU A 327 5.58 -20.92 3.43
N TRP A 328 4.63 -21.85 3.53
CA TRP A 328 4.55 -23.01 2.64
C TRP A 328 4.27 -22.60 1.19
N TYR A 329 3.36 -21.65 0.99
CA TYR A 329 3.03 -21.13 -0.35
C TYR A 329 4.22 -20.39 -0.98
N ILE A 330 4.87 -19.47 -0.24
CA ILE A 330 6.03 -18.73 -0.76
C ILE A 330 7.17 -19.71 -1.09
N MET A 331 7.42 -20.72 -0.26
CA MET A 331 8.45 -21.73 -0.55
C MET A 331 8.17 -22.47 -1.87
N LEU A 332 6.92 -22.90 -2.09
CA LEU A 332 6.51 -23.55 -3.34
C LEU A 332 6.68 -22.62 -4.54
N GLU A 333 6.22 -21.37 -4.42
CA GLU A 333 6.33 -20.35 -5.47
C GLU A 333 7.79 -20.13 -5.88
N GLN A 334 8.68 -19.94 -4.90
CA GLN A 334 10.11 -19.76 -5.09
C GLN A 334 10.75 -20.98 -5.74
N PHE A 335 10.37 -22.18 -5.32
CA PHE A 335 10.89 -23.43 -5.89
C PHE A 335 10.54 -23.57 -7.38
N LEU A 336 9.27 -23.34 -7.73
CA LEU A 336 8.80 -23.42 -9.12
C LEU A 336 9.45 -22.35 -10.00
N MET A 337 9.47 -21.09 -9.56
CA MET A 337 9.97 -19.97 -10.35
C MET A 337 11.50 -19.98 -10.50
N LYS A 338 12.26 -20.25 -9.43
CA LYS A 338 13.74 -20.21 -9.48
C LYS A 338 14.36 -21.47 -10.05
N TYR A 339 13.88 -22.65 -9.64
CA TYR A 339 14.55 -23.91 -9.96
C TYR A 339 13.89 -24.61 -11.14
N ILE A 340 12.58 -24.89 -11.10
CA ILE A 340 11.93 -25.62 -12.21
C ILE A 340 12.02 -24.84 -13.51
N TRP A 341 11.78 -23.53 -13.45
CA TRP A 341 11.82 -22.72 -14.66
C TRP A 341 13.22 -22.54 -15.22
N SER A 342 14.22 -22.33 -14.36
CA SER A 342 15.63 -22.30 -14.76
C SER A 342 16.09 -23.64 -15.35
N SER A 343 15.74 -24.76 -14.70
CA SER A 343 16.02 -26.11 -15.22
C SER A 343 15.36 -26.37 -16.57
N SER A 344 14.10 -25.99 -16.73
CA SER A 344 13.40 -26.10 -18.02
C SER A 344 14.04 -25.23 -19.10
N GLY A 345 14.44 -23.99 -18.76
CA GLY A 345 15.14 -23.11 -19.68
C GLY A 345 16.51 -23.66 -20.10
N LEU A 346 17.23 -24.30 -19.18
CA LEU A 346 18.49 -24.99 -19.48
C LEU A 346 18.29 -26.17 -20.44
N ILE A 347 17.24 -26.95 -20.25
CA ILE A 347 16.88 -28.04 -21.18
C ILE A 347 16.58 -27.48 -22.57
N MET A 348 15.86 -26.36 -22.67
CA MET A 348 15.57 -25.69 -23.95
C MET A 348 16.82 -25.22 -24.68
N VAL A 349 17.84 -24.75 -23.95
CA VAL A 349 19.11 -24.31 -24.53
C VAL A 349 19.99 -25.52 -24.88
N ALA A 350 19.96 -26.57 -24.06
CA ALA A 350 20.80 -27.77 -24.24
C ALA A 350 20.35 -28.63 -25.44
N VAL A 351 19.04 -28.80 -25.67
CA VAL A 351 18.51 -29.68 -26.73
C VAL A 351 19.02 -29.28 -28.13
N PRO A 352 18.98 -28.02 -28.57
CA PRO A 352 19.55 -27.61 -29.85
C PRO A 352 21.07 -27.83 -29.93
N ILE A 353 21.80 -27.59 -28.84
CA ILE A 353 23.26 -27.75 -28.81
C ILE A 353 23.65 -29.23 -28.98
N ILE A 354 22.91 -30.15 -28.34
CA ILE A 354 23.14 -31.60 -28.41
C ILE A 354 22.61 -32.18 -29.72
N THR A 355 21.47 -31.71 -30.23
CA THR A 355 20.89 -32.27 -31.47
C THR A 355 21.65 -31.81 -32.72
N ALA A 356 22.20 -30.59 -32.70
CA ALA A 356 23.05 -30.09 -33.80
C ALA A 356 24.41 -30.80 -33.90
N THR A 357 24.86 -31.52 -32.86
CA THR A 357 26.12 -32.28 -32.91
C THR A 357 26.00 -33.59 -33.67
N ALA A 358 24.83 -34.22 -33.69
CA ALA A 358 24.61 -35.48 -34.39
C ALA A 358 24.82 -35.38 -35.92
N PHE A 359 24.81 -34.16 -36.47
CA PHE A 359 25.01 -33.89 -37.89
C PHE A 359 26.44 -33.45 -38.26
N ALA A 360 27.35 -33.28 -37.28
CA ALA A 360 28.69 -32.70 -37.49
C ALA A 360 29.86 -33.61 -37.11
N ASP A 361 29.61 -34.91 -36.88
CA ASP A 361 30.65 -35.92 -36.54
C ASP A 361 31.53 -36.36 -37.73
N GLY A 362 31.56 -35.59 -38.82
CA GLY A 362 32.51 -35.78 -39.91
C GLY A 362 33.84 -35.06 -39.63
N ASP A 363 34.85 -35.83 -39.21
CA ASP A 363 36.31 -35.59 -39.37
C ASP A 363 36.86 -34.14 -39.22
N LEU A 364 36.44 -33.40 -38.19
CA LEU A 364 36.98 -32.05 -37.89
C LEU A 364 38.32 -32.11 -37.14
N GLU A 365 39.27 -31.25 -37.52
CA GLU A 365 40.57 -31.06 -36.85
C GLU A 365 40.42 -30.65 -35.37
N ASN A 366 41.40 -31.02 -34.54
CA ASN A 366 41.41 -30.73 -33.10
C ASN A 366 41.25 -29.23 -32.75
N GLY A 367 41.75 -28.33 -33.61
CA GLY A 367 41.59 -26.88 -33.44
C GLY A 367 40.16 -26.38 -33.68
N GLN A 368 39.49 -26.92 -34.69
CA GLN A 368 38.08 -26.63 -34.98
C GLN A 368 37.14 -27.20 -33.91
N LYS A 369 37.45 -28.41 -33.40
CA LYS A 369 36.73 -29.01 -32.27
C LYS A 369 36.84 -28.14 -31.01
N GLN A 370 38.03 -27.64 -30.66
CA GLN A 370 38.20 -26.74 -29.51
C GLN A 370 37.47 -25.40 -29.69
N ALA A 371 37.52 -24.80 -30.88
CA ALA A 371 36.80 -23.56 -31.17
C ALA A 371 35.28 -23.72 -31.06
N MET A 372 34.75 -24.85 -31.55
CA MET A 372 33.33 -25.18 -31.47
C MET A 372 32.86 -25.43 -30.02
N VAL A 373 33.65 -26.15 -29.22
CA VAL A 373 33.35 -26.39 -27.80
C VAL A 373 33.37 -25.09 -27.00
N SER A 374 34.32 -24.20 -27.30
CA SER A 374 34.45 -22.88 -26.70
C SER A 374 33.22 -21.99 -26.98
N GLU A 375 32.78 -21.90 -28.24
CA GLU A 375 31.59 -21.11 -28.63
C GLU A 375 30.29 -21.66 -28.03
N ARG A 376 30.16 -23.00 -27.94
CA ARG A 376 29.03 -23.66 -27.28
C ARG A 376 28.98 -23.35 -25.79
N THR A 377 30.13 -23.38 -25.12
CA THR A 377 30.23 -23.11 -23.69
C THR A 377 29.90 -21.65 -23.36
N GLU A 378 30.38 -20.71 -24.19
CA GLU A 378 30.02 -19.29 -24.11
C GLU A 378 28.50 -19.11 -24.18
N THR A 379 27.89 -19.65 -25.23
CA THR A 379 26.45 -19.51 -25.49
C THR A 379 25.61 -20.13 -24.38
N PHE A 380 25.99 -21.33 -23.93
CA PHE A 380 25.31 -22.02 -22.84
C PHE A 380 25.38 -21.20 -21.54
N THR A 381 26.57 -20.66 -21.22
CA THR A 381 26.78 -19.86 -20.01
C THR A 381 26.02 -18.54 -20.07
N THR A 382 26.07 -17.83 -21.19
CA THR A 382 25.31 -16.58 -21.37
C THR A 382 23.81 -16.84 -21.28
N SER A 383 23.29 -17.88 -21.94
CA SER A 383 21.86 -18.21 -21.90
C SER A 383 21.41 -18.62 -20.49
N ARG A 384 22.23 -19.37 -19.75
CA ARG A 384 22.00 -19.71 -18.35
C ARG A 384 21.88 -18.46 -17.48
N ASN A 385 22.82 -17.52 -17.60
CA ASN A 385 22.82 -16.30 -16.79
C ASN A 385 21.61 -15.41 -17.13
N LEU A 386 21.22 -15.33 -18.40
CA LEU A 386 20.00 -14.62 -18.83
C LEU A 386 18.72 -15.27 -18.28
N LEU A 387 18.63 -16.61 -18.27
CA LEU A 387 17.49 -17.34 -17.72
C LEU A 387 17.34 -17.14 -16.20
N VAL A 388 18.45 -17.21 -15.45
CA VAL A 388 18.44 -16.94 -14.01
C VAL A 388 18.01 -15.50 -13.73
N SER A 389 18.56 -14.53 -14.46
CA SER A 389 18.16 -13.13 -14.34
C SER A 389 16.69 -12.88 -14.70
N GLY A 390 16.16 -13.60 -15.70
CA GLY A 390 14.75 -13.51 -16.10
C GLY A 390 13.81 -14.11 -15.05
N ALA A 391 14.19 -15.24 -14.45
CA ALA A 391 13.45 -15.85 -13.34
C ALA A 391 13.38 -14.92 -12.13
N ASP A 392 14.51 -14.32 -11.73
CA ASP A 392 14.56 -13.33 -10.64
C ASP A 392 13.69 -12.09 -10.94
N ALA A 393 13.65 -11.63 -12.19
CA ALA A 393 12.79 -10.54 -12.59
C ALA A 393 11.30 -10.90 -12.45
N ILE A 394 10.90 -12.09 -12.88
CA ILE A 394 9.49 -12.52 -12.83
C ILE A 394 9.04 -12.79 -11.40
N GLU A 395 9.92 -13.31 -10.56
CA GLU A 395 9.69 -13.40 -9.12
C GLU A 395 9.43 -12.01 -8.51
N ARG A 396 10.24 -11.01 -8.87
CA ARG A 396 10.01 -9.63 -8.41
C ARG A 396 8.64 -9.11 -8.84
N ILE A 397 8.24 -9.31 -10.11
CA ILE A 397 6.91 -8.92 -10.61
C ILE A 397 5.80 -9.56 -9.77
N MET A 398 5.91 -10.86 -9.46
CA MET A 398 4.93 -11.56 -8.64
C MET A 398 4.87 -10.99 -7.21
N SER A 399 6.03 -10.69 -6.62
CA SER A 399 6.11 -10.09 -5.28
C SER A 399 5.52 -8.67 -5.24
N SER A 400 5.65 -7.89 -6.32
CA SER A 400 5.11 -6.53 -6.45
C SER A 400 3.58 -6.46 -6.41
N TYR A 401 2.86 -7.57 -6.60
CA TYR A 401 1.39 -7.58 -6.47
C TYR A 401 0.90 -7.09 -5.09
N LYS A 402 1.67 -7.39 -4.03
CA LYS A 402 1.34 -6.91 -2.67
C LYS A 402 1.50 -5.39 -2.58
N GLU A 403 2.56 -4.85 -3.17
CA GLU A 403 2.80 -3.40 -3.24
C GLU A 403 1.70 -2.70 -4.06
N VAL A 404 1.20 -3.33 -5.12
CA VAL A 404 0.03 -2.83 -5.89
C VAL A 404 -1.23 -2.80 -5.01
N ALA A 405 -1.47 -3.85 -4.22
CA ALA A 405 -2.61 -3.91 -3.32
C ALA A 405 -2.57 -2.82 -2.24
N GLU A 406 -1.39 -2.59 -1.65
CA GLU A 406 -1.17 -1.52 -0.69
C GLU A 406 -1.36 -0.14 -1.33
N LEU A 407 -0.82 0.05 -2.55
CA LEU A 407 -1.01 1.27 -3.32
C LEU A 407 -2.48 1.55 -3.61
N ALA A 408 -3.28 0.52 -3.92
CA ALA A 408 -4.72 0.68 -4.13
C ALA A 408 -5.41 1.24 -2.88
N GLY A 409 -5.01 0.77 -1.68
CA GLY A 409 -5.48 1.31 -0.42
C GLY A 409 -5.12 2.79 -0.21
N TYR A 410 -3.86 3.18 -0.48
CA TYR A 410 -3.43 4.59 -0.39
C TYR A 410 -4.14 5.47 -1.41
N THR A 411 -4.26 4.99 -2.64
CA THR A 411 -4.95 5.68 -3.74
C THR A 411 -6.40 5.97 -3.38
N ALA A 412 -7.12 4.97 -2.83
CA ALA A 412 -8.51 5.14 -2.43
C ALA A 412 -8.69 6.21 -1.35
N ARG A 413 -7.78 6.25 -0.35
CA ARG A 413 -7.85 7.26 0.72
C ARG A 413 -7.56 8.67 0.21
N VAL A 414 -6.48 8.83 -0.57
CA VAL A 414 -6.11 10.12 -1.17
C VAL A 414 -7.18 10.60 -2.15
N TYR A 415 -7.72 9.72 -2.99
CA TYR A 415 -8.80 10.06 -3.92
C TYR A 415 -10.07 10.47 -3.18
N ASN A 416 -10.48 9.72 -2.15
CA ASN A 416 -11.65 10.07 -1.34
C ASN A 416 -11.47 11.42 -0.66
N MET A 417 -10.28 11.73 -0.13
CA MET A 417 -9.97 13.03 0.45
C MET A 417 -10.20 14.17 -0.56
N PHE A 418 -9.64 14.08 -1.77
CA PHE A 418 -9.86 15.11 -2.81
C PHE A 418 -11.33 15.19 -3.25
N SER A 419 -12.01 14.05 -3.39
CA SER A 419 -13.44 14.02 -3.74
C SER A 419 -14.29 14.69 -2.67
N VAL A 420 -14.02 14.44 -1.39
CA VAL A 420 -14.70 15.09 -0.26
C VAL A 420 -14.45 16.60 -0.28
N PHE A 421 -13.22 17.04 -0.53
CA PHE A 421 -12.92 18.47 -0.58
C PHE A 421 -13.67 19.17 -1.71
N ASP A 422 -13.74 18.56 -2.90
CA ASP A 422 -14.49 19.09 -4.04
C ASP A 422 -16.01 19.07 -3.80
N GLU A 423 -16.56 18.01 -3.18
CA GLU A 423 -17.98 17.92 -2.81
C GLU A 423 -18.36 18.98 -1.76
N VAL A 424 -17.55 19.13 -0.71
CA VAL A 424 -17.78 20.11 0.37
C VAL A 424 -17.63 21.53 -0.14
N LYS A 425 -16.67 21.79 -1.03
CA LYS A 425 -16.53 23.08 -1.71
C LYS A 425 -17.80 23.45 -2.49
N ARG A 426 -18.47 22.46 -3.10
CA ARG A 426 -19.77 22.63 -3.80
C ARG A 426 -20.98 22.68 -2.87
N GLY A 427 -20.79 22.61 -1.55
CA GLY A 427 -21.86 22.63 -0.56
C GLY A 427 -22.65 21.32 -0.45
N ILE A 428 -22.08 20.20 -0.91
CA ILE A 428 -22.66 18.85 -0.78
C ILE A 428 -22.01 18.19 0.44
N TYR A 429 -22.79 17.98 1.50
CA TYR A 429 -22.33 17.39 2.75
C TYR A 429 -22.96 16.01 2.94
N LYS A 430 -22.18 15.05 3.44
CA LYS A 430 -22.68 13.72 3.82
C LYS A 430 -22.12 13.34 5.19
N MET A 431 -22.98 13.26 6.20
CA MET A 431 -22.57 12.67 7.47
C MET A 431 -22.50 11.14 7.35
N SER A 432 -21.45 10.54 7.92
CA SER A 432 -21.37 9.08 8.06
C SER A 432 -22.49 8.63 9.00
N GLU A 433 -23.38 7.77 8.51
CA GLU A 433 -24.50 7.20 9.27
C GLU A 433 -23.96 6.42 10.47
N LEU A 434 -23.79 7.08 11.61
CA LEU A 434 -23.71 6.38 12.89
C LEU A 434 -25.12 5.91 13.22
N THR A 435 -25.37 4.63 12.91
CA THR A 435 -26.49 3.73 13.30
C THR A 435 -27.61 3.55 12.25
N PRO A 436 -27.65 2.42 11.51
CA PRO A 436 -28.81 2.00 10.75
C PRO A 436 -29.76 1.23 11.68
N GLU A 437 -30.37 1.91 12.65
CA GLU A 437 -31.49 1.34 13.42
C GLU A 437 -32.53 2.40 13.76
N ARG A 438 -33.13 3.06 12.76
CA ARG A 438 -34.44 3.71 12.91
C ARG A 438 -35.29 3.69 11.64
N GLU A 439 -35.34 2.56 10.94
CA GLU A 439 -36.38 2.30 9.93
C GLU A 439 -37.26 1.10 10.32
N SER A 440 -37.84 1.14 11.52
CA SER A 440 -39.12 0.46 11.78
C SER A 440 -39.67 0.94 13.13
N ASN A 441 -40.64 1.85 13.07
CA ASN A 441 -41.56 2.31 14.13
C ASN A 441 -41.49 3.81 14.43
N SER A 442 -42.16 4.61 13.60
CA SER A 442 -42.92 5.76 14.10
C SER A 442 -43.99 6.23 13.11
N LYS A 443 -45.01 5.38 12.88
CA LYS A 443 -46.34 5.92 12.52
C LYS A 443 -46.88 6.65 13.75
N LYS A 444 -46.67 7.98 13.79
CA LYS A 444 -47.24 9.02 14.68
C LYS A 444 -46.18 9.87 15.38
N ARG A 445 -45.59 10.83 14.64
CA ARG A 445 -45.32 12.16 15.18
C ARG A 445 -45.38 13.20 14.06
N ASN A 446 -46.54 13.83 13.92
CA ASN A 446 -46.76 14.99 13.08
C ASN A 446 -45.89 16.16 13.55
N LYS A 447 -44.79 16.40 12.84
CA LYS A 447 -44.32 17.71 12.40
C LYS A 447 -43.41 17.40 11.21
N ALA A 448 -43.84 17.79 10.01
CA ALA A 448 -43.06 17.64 8.80
C ALA A 448 -41.69 18.31 9.01
N LYS A 449 -40.66 17.51 9.29
CA LYS A 449 -39.28 17.95 9.12
C LYS A 449 -39.09 18.13 7.62
N GLN A 450 -39.19 19.37 7.15
CA GLN A 450 -38.76 19.71 5.80
C GLN A 450 -37.26 19.42 5.77
N CYS A 451 -36.87 18.31 5.15
CA CYS A 451 -35.49 18.02 4.85
C CYS A 451 -35.19 18.59 3.46
N ILE A 452 -34.20 19.46 3.36
CA ILE A 452 -33.77 20.01 2.07
C ILE A 452 -32.79 19.01 1.45
N ASN A 453 -33.23 18.35 0.37
CA ASN A 453 -32.38 17.48 -0.43
C ASN A 453 -31.67 18.33 -1.50
N GLY A 454 -30.37 18.57 -1.34
CA GLY A 454 -29.56 19.31 -2.32
C GLY A 454 -28.37 20.05 -1.69
N PRO A 455 -27.53 20.71 -2.50
CA PRO A 455 -26.43 21.52 -1.98
C PRO A 455 -26.98 22.67 -1.11
N LEU A 456 -26.41 22.83 0.09
CA LEU A 456 -26.77 23.90 1.01
C LEU A 456 -26.16 25.21 0.52
N GLU A 457 -26.86 25.88 -0.39
CA GLU A 457 -26.47 27.18 -0.93
C GLU A 457 -27.10 28.31 -0.11
N ILE A 458 -26.28 29.30 0.25
CA ILE A 458 -26.74 30.52 0.92
C ILE A 458 -27.49 31.37 -0.12
N LYS A 459 -28.83 31.27 -0.11
CA LYS A 459 -29.71 32.06 -1.00
C LYS A 459 -30.09 33.44 -0.44
N GLY A 460 -29.67 33.74 0.79
CA GLY A 460 -29.95 35.00 1.47
C GLY A 460 -29.08 36.14 0.95
N LYS A 461 -29.57 37.38 1.06
CA LYS A 461 -28.79 38.59 0.79
C LYS A 461 -28.12 39.04 2.08
N VAL A 462 -26.80 39.10 2.10
CA VAL A 462 -26.04 39.70 3.21
C VAL A 462 -25.85 41.18 2.89
N ILE A 463 -26.26 42.05 3.82
CA ILE A 463 -26.12 43.50 3.72
C ILE A 463 -25.33 43.93 4.94
N ASP A 464 -24.16 44.54 4.73
CA ASP A 464 -23.36 45.08 5.81
C ASP A 464 -24.01 46.38 6.32
N ILE A 465 -24.19 46.46 7.64
CA ILE A 465 -24.79 47.59 8.36
C ILE A 465 -23.86 47.94 9.53
N ASP A 466 -23.58 49.23 9.71
CA ASP A 466 -22.56 49.71 10.67
C ASP A 466 -22.97 49.49 12.15
N HIS A 467 -24.26 49.34 12.44
CA HIS A 467 -24.79 49.39 13.81
C HIS A 467 -25.74 48.23 14.14
N GLY A 468 -25.19 47.01 14.17
CA GLY A 468 -25.85 45.82 14.72
C GLY A 468 -26.05 44.69 13.71
N ILE A 469 -26.68 43.60 14.16
CA ILE A 469 -26.96 42.41 13.35
C ILE A 469 -28.47 42.25 13.24
N ILE A 470 -28.98 42.20 12.01
CA ILE A 470 -30.40 41.96 11.71
C ILE A 470 -30.50 40.68 10.89
N CYS A 471 -31.22 39.69 11.41
CA CYS A 471 -31.59 38.50 10.67
C CYS A 471 -33.09 38.54 10.42
N GLU A 472 -33.49 38.54 9.15
CA GLU A 472 -34.89 38.49 8.73
C GLU A 472 -35.15 37.22 7.91
N ASN A 473 -36.12 36.43 8.38
CA ASN A 473 -36.56 35.19 7.74
C ASN A 473 -35.42 34.21 7.42
N VAL A 474 -34.43 34.10 8.31
CA VAL A 474 -33.28 33.20 8.11
C VAL A 474 -33.63 31.80 8.62
N PRO A 475 -33.75 30.78 7.76
CA PRO A 475 -33.92 29.41 8.23
C PRO A 475 -32.60 28.86 8.81
N ILE A 476 -32.67 28.19 9.96
CA ILE A 476 -31.54 27.41 10.50
C ILE A 476 -31.73 25.96 10.08
N ILE A 477 -30.79 25.47 9.28
CA ILE A 477 -30.78 24.12 8.72
C ILE A 477 -29.52 23.43 9.23
N THR A 478 -29.64 22.20 9.73
CA THR A 478 -28.47 21.42 10.10
C THR A 478 -27.73 20.96 8.84
N PRO A 479 -26.44 20.56 8.94
CA PRO A 479 -25.72 19.95 7.83
C PRO A 479 -26.42 18.71 7.22
N ASN A 480 -27.31 18.05 7.97
CA ASN A 480 -28.12 16.91 7.51
C ASN A 480 -29.36 17.32 6.70
N GLY A 481 -29.56 18.62 6.45
CA GLY A 481 -30.73 19.13 5.74
C GLY A 481 -31.98 19.29 6.63
N ASP A 482 -31.91 18.90 7.91
CA ASP A 482 -33.00 19.07 8.86
C ASP A 482 -33.18 20.57 9.18
N VAL A 483 -34.35 21.13 8.87
CA VAL A 483 -34.74 22.48 9.28
C VAL A 483 -35.02 22.50 10.79
N VAL A 484 -34.14 23.14 11.57
CA VAL A 484 -34.30 23.35 13.01
C VAL A 484 -35.28 24.50 13.28
N VAL A 485 -35.12 25.60 12.53
CA VAL A 485 -35.98 26.79 12.62
C VAL A 485 -36.31 27.24 11.21
N SER A 486 -37.59 27.32 10.87
CA SER A 486 -38.04 27.65 9.51
C SER A 486 -37.86 29.13 9.15
N LYS A 487 -38.00 30.03 10.13
CA LYS A 487 -37.85 31.48 9.95
C LYS A 487 -37.39 32.10 11.27
N LEU A 488 -36.11 32.44 11.37
CA LEU A 488 -35.58 33.20 12.49
C LEU A 488 -35.59 34.69 12.15
N ASN A 489 -36.21 35.48 13.02
CA ASN A 489 -36.22 36.94 12.93
C ASN A 489 -35.68 37.51 14.25
N PHE A 490 -34.51 38.14 14.23
CA PHE A 490 -33.97 38.81 15.42
C PHE A 490 -33.10 40.01 15.03
N LYS A 491 -33.08 41.01 15.92
CA LYS A 491 -32.32 42.25 15.76
C LYS A 491 -31.52 42.53 17.01
N VAL A 492 -30.20 42.56 16.89
CA VAL A 492 -29.27 42.98 17.94
C VAL A 492 -28.79 44.38 17.60
N ARG A 493 -29.11 45.36 18.44
CA ARG A 493 -28.58 46.72 18.31
C ARG A 493 -27.29 46.83 19.11
N CYS A 494 -26.24 47.42 18.53
CA CYS A 494 -25.11 47.86 19.34
C CYS A 494 -25.59 49.02 20.21
N TYR A 495 -25.77 48.77 21.51
CA TYR A 495 -25.80 49.86 22.47
C TYR A 495 -24.36 50.35 22.59
N ALA A 496 -24.13 51.62 22.25
CA ALA A 496 -22.93 52.33 22.64
C ALA A 496 -22.93 52.42 24.18
N GLY A 497 -22.43 51.37 24.81
CA GLY A 497 -22.03 51.39 26.20
C GLY A 497 -20.79 52.27 26.29
N ILE A 498 -21.02 53.46 26.82
CA ILE A 498 -20.09 54.47 27.33
C ILE A 498 -18.76 53.84 27.79
N PHE A 499 -17.65 54.34 27.23
CA PHE A 499 -16.29 54.10 27.71
C PHE A 499 -16.10 54.51 29.17
#